data_AF-A0A6J7AQM0-F1
#
_entry.id   AF-A0A6J7AQM0-F1
#
_cell.length_a   1.000
_cell.length_b   1.000
_cell.length_c   1.000
_cell.angle_alpha   90.00
_cell.angle_beta   90.00
_cell.angle_gamma   90.00
#
_symmetry.space_group_name_H-M   'P 1'
#
loop_
_entity.id
_entity.type
_entity.pdbx_description
1 polymer ?
#
loop_
_entity_poly.entity_id
_entity_poly.type
_entity_poly.pdbx_seq_one_letter_code
_entity_poly.pdbx_strand_id
1 'polypeptide(L)'
;MALIYPRIKKWDMGITINGFLGGLVAITAPCYWVNAFGAICIGLIGGIVVVYGIDLIEHFRIDDPIGAVAVHGMAGIWGTWSVGLFATGQYGVTGLFWGKEEGLKQLWIQVWGNGVVAIVAFVSGFVLFKAVGLTKTLRVSEEGEREGIDIHEHGSPAYHPEAAYMGKGL
;
A
#
# COMPACT_ATOMS: atom_id res chain seq x y z
N MET A 1 -1.90 -14.00 6.08
CA MET A 1 -1.71 -15.17 6.95
C MET A 1 -1.22 -16.42 6.23
N ALA A 2 -1.97 -16.94 5.25
CA ALA A 2 -1.59 -18.16 4.53
C ALA A 2 -0.18 -18.12 3.91
N LEU A 3 0.32 -16.94 3.53
CA LEU A 3 1.66 -16.76 2.97
C LEU A 3 2.78 -16.62 4.01
N ILE A 4 2.50 -16.02 5.18
CA ILE A 4 3.53 -15.66 6.17
C ILE A 4 3.74 -16.77 7.20
N TYR A 5 2.64 -17.37 7.69
CA TYR A 5 2.75 -18.43 8.71
C TYR A 5 3.68 -19.57 8.28
N PRO A 6 3.65 -20.05 7.02
CA PRO A 6 4.60 -21.08 6.58
C PRO A 6 6.07 -20.64 6.62
N ARG A 7 6.36 -19.34 6.40
CA ARG A 7 7.71 -18.75 6.34
C ARG A 7 8.33 -18.59 7.73
N ILE A 8 7.58 -18.04 8.69
CA ILE A 8 8.11 -17.65 10.02
C ILE A 8 7.56 -18.48 11.19
N LYS A 9 6.61 -19.38 10.94
CA LYS A 9 5.92 -20.22 11.95
C LYS A 9 5.23 -19.42 13.08
N LYS A 10 4.87 -18.16 12.80
CA LYS A 10 4.17 -17.26 13.71
C LYS A 10 3.05 -16.51 12.98
N TRP A 11 2.06 -16.08 13.75
CA TRP A 11 0.97 -15.24 13.26
C TRP A 11 1.40 -13.77 13.38
N ASP A 12 1.77 -13.18 12.25
CA ASP A 12 2.19 -11.77 12.19
C ASP A 12 0.98 -10.85 12.01
N MET A 13 0.62 -10.11 13.06
CA MET A 13 -0.52 -9.22 13.05
C MET A 13 -0.35 -8.09 12.03
N GLY A 14 0.84 -7.49 11.95
CA GLY A 14 1.13 -6.36 11.05
C GLY A 14 0.93 -6.74 9.60
N ILE A 15 1.51 -7.86 9.16
CA ILE A 15 1.35 -8.33 7.78
C ILE A 15 -0.10 -8.79 7.50
N THR A 16 -0.83 -9.32 8.48
CA THR A 16 -2.25 -9.60 8.26
C THR A 16 -3.09 -8.34 8.09
N ILE A 17 -2.86 -7.29 8.89
CA ILE A 17 -3.55 -6.03 8.73
C ILE A 17 -3.20 -5.41 7.37
N ASN A 18 -1.92 -5.41 6.99
CA ASN A 18 -1.49 -4.92 5.67
C ASN A 18 -2.10 -5.74 4.52
N GLY A 19 -2.23 -7.06 4.66
CA GLY A 19 -2.94 -7.89 3.68
C GLY A 19 -4.44 -7.56 3.58
N PHE A 20 -5.10 -7.29 4.70
CA PHE A 20 -6.50 -6.84 4.73
C PHE A 20 -6.65 -5.45 4.05
N LEU A 21 -5.79 -4.50 4.42
CA LEU A 21 -5.74 -3.17 3.80
C LEU A 21 -5.47 -3.27 2.29
N GLY A 22 -4.53 -4.12 1.87
CA GLY A 22 -4.25 -4.37 0.46
C GLY A 22 -5.46 -4.85 -0.33
N GLY A 23 -6.30 -5.70 0.28
CA GLY A 23 -7.57 -6.12 -0.32
C GLY A 23 -8.57 -4.98 -0.47
N LEU A 24 -8.70 -4.13 0.57
CA LEU A 24 -9.57 -2.94 0.54
C LEU A 24 -9.09 -1.90 -0.50
N VAL A 25 -7.78 -1.67 -0.58
CA VAL A 25 -7.20 -0.79 -1.60
C VAL A 25 -7.45 -1.37 -2.99
N ALA A 26 -7.18 -2.66 -3.20
CA ALA A 26 -7.36 -3.30 -4.50
C ALA A 26 -8.81 -3.22 -5.02
N ILE A 27 -9.82 -3.30 -4.13
CA ILE A 27 -11.22 -3.20 -4.54
C ILE A 27 -11.69 -1.75 -4.77
N THR A 28 -10.91 -0.73 -4.40
CA THR A 28 -11.37 0.67 -4.40
C THR A 28 -11.80 1.16 -5.79
N ALA A 29 -10.98 0.94 -6.82
CA ALA A 29 -11.32 1.30 -8.21
C ALA A 29 -12.43 0.41 -8.82
N PRO A 30 -12.42 -0.92 -8.68
CA PRO A 30 -13.40 -1.81 -9.31
C PRO A 30 -14.72 -1.98 -8.55
N CYS A 31 -14.89 -1.47 -7.32
CA CYS A 31 -16.03 -1.83 -6.44
C CYS A 31 -17.42 -1.67 -7.06
N TYR A 32 -17.60 -0.69 -7.95
CA TYR A 32 -18.85 -0.45 -8.66
C TYR A 32 -19.02 -1.30 -9.93
N TRP A 33 -17.93 -1.79 -10.51
CA TRP A 33 -17.89 -2.37 -11.86
C TRP A 33 -17.92 -3.90 -11.87
N VAL A 34 -17.62 -4.54 -10.74
CA VAL A 34 -17.44 -5.99 -10.64
C VAL A 34 -18.55 -6.67 -9.86
N ASN A 35 -18.75 -7.97 -10.08
CA ASN A 35 -19.64 -8.79 -9.26
C ASN A 35 -18.94 -9.28 -7.98
N ALA A 36 -19.71 -9.92 -7.08
CA ALA A 36 -19.20 -10.41 -5.80
C ALA A 36 -18.03 -11.40 -5.93
N PHE A 37 -18.06 -12.29 -6.92
CA PHE A 37 -16.97 -13.24 -7.16
C PHE A 37 -15.69 -12.52 -7.61
N GLY A 38 -15.80 -11.56 -8.52
CA GLY A 38 -14.69 -10.70 -8.92
C GLY A 38 -14.10 -9.96 -7.74
N ALA A 39 -14.94 -9.41 -6.86
CA ALA A 39 -14.47 -8.71 -5.67
C ALA A 39 -13.63 -9.58 -4.72
N ILE A 40 -14.04 -10.83 -4.49
CA ILE A 40 -13.30 -11.80 -3.69
C ILE A 40 -11.92 -12.09 -4.31
N CYS A 41 -11.88 -12.35 -5.62
CA CYS A 41 -10.64 -12.63 -6.35
C CYS A 41 -9.68 -11.43 -6.31
N ILE A 42 -10.19 -10.22 -6.50
CA ILE A 42 -9.40 -8.97 -6.49
C ILE A 42 -8.78 -8.74 -5.12
N GLY A 43 -9.56 -8.89 -4.04
CA GLY A 43 -9.06 -8.73 -2.68
C GLY A 43 -8.00 -9.78 -2.31
N LEU A 44 -8.22 -11.05 -2.71
CA LEU A 44 -7.26 -12.12 -2.48
C LEU A 44 -5.91 -11.85 -3.17
N ILE A 45 -5.94 -11.42 -4.43
CA ILE A 45 -4.73 -11.06 -5.18
C ILE A 45 -4.09 -9.81 -4.56
N GLY A 46 -4.88 -8.81 -4.14
CA GLY A 46 -4.38 -7.63 -3.44
C GLY A 46 -3.58 -7.99 -2.18
N GLY A 47 -4.09 -8.91 -1.36
CA GLY A 47 -3.35 -9.41 -0.18
C GLY A 47 -2.05 -10.15 -0.52
N ILE A 48 -2.02 -10.90 -1.63
CA ILE A 48 -0.78 -11.53 -2.14
C ILE A 48 0.23 -10.48 -2.59
N VAL A 49 -0.23 -9.49 -3.36
CA VAL A 49 0.58 -8.39 -3.89
C VAL A 49 1.25 -7.63 -2.75
N VAL A 50 0.56 -7.37 -1.64
CA VAL A 50 1.16 -6.67 -0.49
C VAL A 50 2.32 -7.45 0.12
N VAL A 51 2.17 -8.75 0.35
CA VAL A 51 3.23 -9.56 0.99
C VAL A 51 4.50 -9.55 0.14
N TYR A 52 4.38 -9.85 -1.15
CA TYR A 52 5.53 -9.85 -2.05
C TYR A 52 6.03 -8.44 -2.39
N GLY A 53 5.15 -7.44 -2.33
CA GLY A 53 5.51 -6.04 -2.50
C GLY A 53 6.42 -5.56 -1.36
N ILE A 54 6.11 -5.92 -0.12
CA ILE A 54 6.99 -5.64 1.04
C ILE A 54 8.34 -6.32 0.84
N ASP A 55 8.35 -7.62 0.51
CA ASP A 55 9.60 -8.37 0.24
C ASP A 55 10.46 -7.68 -0.85
N LEU A 56 9.81 -7.13 -1.90
CA LEU A 56 10.47 -6.45 -3.00
C LEU A 56 11.07 -5.09 -2.58
N ILE A 57 10.33 -4.30 -1.80
CA ILE A 57 10.81 -3.01 -1.29
C ILE A 57 11.98 -3.22 -0.32
N GLU A 58 11.89 -4.23 0.54
CA GLU A 58 12.99 -4.62 1.44
C GLU A 58 14.21 -5.12 0.66
N HIS A 59 14.02 -5.88 -0.43
CA HIS A 59 15.11 -6.30 -1.31
C HIS A 59 15.90 -5.11 -1.88
N PHE A 60 15.22 -4.01 -2.19
CA PHE A 60 15.86 -2.77 -2.63
C PHE A 60 16.42 -1.91 -1.49
N ARG A 61 16.30 -2.35 -0.24
CA ARG A 61 16.73 -1.62 0.98
C ARG A 61 16.10 -0.24 1.09
N ILE A 62 14.86 -0.12 0.64
CA ILE A 62 14.07 1.10 0.81
C ILE A 62 13.33 0.96 2.14
N ASP A 63 13.56 1.91 3.04
CA ASP A 63 12.87 1.99 4.32
C ASP A 63 11.46 2.56 4.12
N ASP A 64 10.47 1.67 4.02
CA ASP A 64 9.03 1.97 3.97
C ASP A 64 8.40 1.52 5.30
N PRO A 65 8.35 2.40 6.33
CA PRO A 65 8.12 1.98 7.72
C PRO A 65 6.80 1.27 7.97
N ILE A 66 5.79 1.51 7.13
CA ILE A 66 4.44 0.96 7.28
C ILE A 66 4.00 0.10 6.07
N GLY A 67 4.87 -0.09 5.07
CA GLY A 67 4.54 -0.78 3.84
C GLY A 67 3.56 -0.01 2.94
N ALA A 68 3.60 1.32 2.98
CA ALA A 68 2.68 2.18 2.22
C ALA A 68 2.79 1.95 0.71
N VAL A 69 4.00 1.71 0.19
CA VAL A 69 4.22 1.46 -1.24
C VAL A 69 3.60 0.14 -1.66
N ALA A 70 3.73 -0.91 -0.84
CA ALA A 70 3.13 -2.21 -1.12
C ALA A 70 1.59 -2.17 -1.03
N VAL A 71 1.05 -1.58 0.04
CA VAL A 71 -0.40 -1.51 0.30
C VAL A 71 -1.10 -0.55 -0.67
N HIS A 72 -0.62 0.68 -0.81
CA HIS A 72 -1.32 1.69 -1.61
C HIS A 72 -0.80 1.75 -3.04
N GLY A 73 0.51 1.72 -3.23
CA GLY A 73 1.12 1.75 -4.56
C GLY A 73 0.81 0.47 -5.35
N MET A 74 1.34 -0.67 -4.91
CA MET A 74 1.26 -1.91 -5.68
C MET A 74 -0.15 -2.52 -5.69
N ALA A 75 -0.83 -2.61 -4.54
CA ALA A 75 -2.20 -3.13 -4.52
C ALA A 75 -3.19 -2.17 -5.21
N GLY A 76 -2.94 -0.86 -5.20
CA GLY A 76 -3.71 0.13 -5.95
C GLY A 76 -3.53 -0.02 -7.47
N ILE A 77 -2.29 -0.21 -7.94
CA ILE A 77 -2.00 -0.54 -9.34
C ILE A 77 -2.79 -1.79 -9.75
N TRP A 78 -2.68 -2.87 -8.98
CA TRP A 78 -3.46 -4.10 -9.21
C TRP A 78 -4.97 -3.82 -9.26
N GLY A 79 -5.48 -3.02 -8.33
CA GLY A 79 -6.89 -2.63 -8.30
C GLY A 79 -7.35 -1.96 -9.58
N THR A 80 -6.58 -0.99 -10.11
CA THR A 80 -6.92 -0.33 -11.39
C THR A 80 -6.90 -1.30 -12.56
N TRP A 81 -5.88 -2.17 -12.64
CA TRP A 81 -5.79 -3.17 -13.71
C TRP A 81 -6.95 -4.18 -13.64
N SER A 82 -7.40 -4.51 -12.43
CA SER A 82 -8.50 -5.42 -12.23
C SER A 82 -9.84 -4.90 -12.77
N VAL A 83 -10.04 -3.58 -12.88
CA VAL A 83 -11.18 -3.00 -13.62
C VAL A 83 -11.16 -3.48 -15.06
N GLY A 84 -10.00 -3.43 -15.70
CA GLY A 84 -9.80 -3.89 -17.08
C GLY A 84 -9.96 -5.40 -17.28
N LEU A 85 -9.98 -6.17 -16.20
CA LEU A 85 -10.15 -7.63 -16.24
C LEU A 85 -11.57 -8.05 -15.88
N PHE A 86 -12.07 -7.59 -14.73
CA PHE A 86 -13.26 -8.13 -14.05
C PHE A 86 -14.53 -7.31 -14.24
N ALA A 87 -14.47 -6.11 -14.84
CA ALA A 87 -15.67 -5.29 -15.01
C ALA A 87 -16.73 -6.00 -15.88
N THR A 88 -17.96 -6.03 -15.40
CA THR A 88 -19.00 -6.94 -15.91
C THR A 88 -19.76 -6.42 -17.12
N GLY A 89 -19.56 -5.16 -17.52
CA GLY A 89 -20.34 -4.49 -18.55
C GLY A 89 -21.68 -3.92 -18.05
N GLN A 90 -22.17 -4.33 -16.87
CA GLN A 90 -23.49 -3.93 -16.34
C GLN A 90 -23.70 -2.41 -16.27
N TYR A 91 -22.63 -1.66 -16.03
CA TYR A 91 -22.66 -0.21 -15.86
C TYR A 91 -21.94 0.57 -16.97
N GLY A 92 -21.66 -0.08 -18.11
CA GLY A 92 -21.02 0.57 -19.27
C GLY A 92 -19.50 0.50 -19.30
N VAL A 93 -18.88 -0.32 -18.42
CA VAL A 93 -17.46 -0.68 -18.48
C VAL A 93 -17.34 -2.20 -18.52
N THR A 94 -16.72 -2.71 -19.58
CA THR A 94 -16.51 -4.15 -19.79
C THR A 94 -15.03 -4.50 -19.69
N GLY A 95 -14.70 -5.46 -18.83
CA GLY A 95 -13.35 -6.00 -18.67
C GLY A 95 -13.12 -7.22 -19.55
N LEU A 96 -11.86 -7.63 -19.68
CA LEU A 96 -11.39 -8.69 -20.56
C LEU A 96 -12.11 -10.04 -20.37
N PHE A 97 -12.51 -10.37 -19.14
CA PHE A 97 -13.20 -11.63 -18.86
C PHE A 97 -14.67 -11.62 -19.30
N TRP A 98 -15.23 -10.45 -19.59
CA TRP A 98 -16.64 -10.27 -19.98
C TRP A 98 -16.81 -9.80 -21.43
N GLY A 99 -15.77 -9.20 -22.03
CA GLY A 99 -15.73 -8.81 -23.43
C GLY A 99 -14.31 -8.83 -23.98
N LYS A 100 -14.10 -9.44 -25.16
CA LYS A 100 -12.76 -9.64 -25.72
C LYS A 100 -12.09 -8.32 -26.14
N GLU A 101 -12.53 -7.73 -27.25
CA GLU A 101 -11.88 -6.54 -27.81
C GLU A 101 -12.11 -5.30 -26.93
N GLU A 102 -13.34 -5.11 -26.45
CA GLU A 102 -13.69 -4.02 -25.54
C GLU A 102 -12.91 -4.13 -24.22
N GLY A 103 -12.80 -5.33 -23.66
CA GLY A 103 -12.07 -5.56 -22.42
C GLY A 103 -10.55 -5.43 -22.57
N LEU A 104 -9.97 -5.83 -23.72
CA LEU A 104 -8.56 -5.53 -24.03
C LEU A 104 -8.31 -4.03 -24.08
N LYS A 105 -9.21 -3.28 -24.73
CA LYS A 105 -9.14 -1.82 -24.77
C LYS A 105 -9.25 -1.23 -23.36
N GLN A 106 -10.18 -1.73 -22.54
CA GLN A 106 -10.34 -1.25 -21.17
C GLN A 106 -9.11 -1.54 -20.31
N LEU A 107 -8.54 -2.75 -20.38
CA LEU A 107 -7.30 -3.08 -19.70
C LEU A 107 -6.15 -2.16 -20.11
N TRP A 108 -6.00 -1.88 -21.41
CA TRP A 108 -4.99 -0.96 -21.88
C TRP A 108 -5.18 0.46 -21.33
N ILE A 109 -6.42 0.96 -21.27
CA ILE A 109 -6.74 2.26 -20.66
C ILE A 109 -6.32 2.28 -19.19
N GLN A 110 -6.59 1.21 -18.43
CA GLN A 110 -6.21 1.13 -17.01
C GLN A 110 -4.69 1.11 -16.83
N VAL A 111 -3.97 0.32 -17.63
CA VAL A 111 -2.49 0.24 -17.58
C VAL A 111 -1.87 1.59 -17.93
N TRP A 112 -2.33 2.22 -19.01
CA TRP A 112 -1.80 3.50 -19.46
C TRP A 112 -2.12 4.63 -18.47
N GLY A 113 -3.37 4.73 -18.03
CA GLY A 113 -3.80 5.71 -17.04
C GLY A 113 -3.06 5.57 -15.72
N ASN A 114 -2.86 4.34 -15.25
CA ASN A 114 -2.04 4.07 -14.08
C ASN A 114 -0.59 4.54 -14.26
N GLY A 115 0.04 4.26 -15.41
CA GLY A 115 1.39 4.73 -15.71
C GLY A 115 1.52 6.25 -15.70
N VAL A 116 0.54 6.96 -16.29
CA VAL A 116 0.50 8.44 -16.26
C VAL A 116 0.38 8.95 -14.82
N VAL A 117 -0.56 8.42 -14.03
CA VAL A 117 -0.76 8.83 -12.63
C VAL A 117 0.48 8.54 -11.80
N ALA A 118 1.11 7.37 -11.97
CA ALA A 118 2.33 7.01 -11.25
C ALA A 118 3.48 7.97 -11.55
N ILE A 119 3.69 8.32 -12.83
CA ILE A 119 4.73 9.28 -13.24
C ILE A 119 4.45 10.66 -12.65
N VAL A 120 3.22 11.16 -12.78
CA VAL A 120 2.85 12.48 -12.26
C VAL A 120 3.01 12.54 -10.74
N ALA A 121 2.51 11.53 -10.02
CA ALA A 121 2.62 11.44 -8.57
C ALA A 121 4.09 11.34 -8.11
N PHE A 122 4.89 10.49 -8.74
CA PHE A 122 6.30 10.35 -8.40
C PHE A 122 7.10 11.62 -8.68
N VAL A 123 6.95 12.21 -9.88
CA VAL A 123 7.71 13.42 -10.26
C VAL A 123 7.30 14.60 -9.39
N SER A 124 6.00 14.84 -9.21
CA SER A 124 5.53 15.95 -8.37
C SER A 124 5.94 15.78 -6.90
N GLY A 125 5.78 14.58 -6.34
CA GLY A 125 6.23 14.26 -5.00
C GLY A 125 7.75 14.42 -4.85
N PHE A 126 8.53 13.87 -5.78
CA PHE A 126 9.99 13.98 -5.76
C PHE A 126 10.45 15.43 -5.81
N VAL A 127 9.89 16.24 -6.71
CA VAL A 127 10.22 17.68 -6.81
C VAL A 127 9.84 18.42 -5.52
N LEU A 128 8.65 18.17 -4.98
CA LEU A 128 8.19 18.77 -3.72
C LEU A 128 9.11 18.41 -2.55
N PHE A 129 9.35 17.12 -2.32
CA PHE A 129 10.22 16.67 -1.23
C PHE A 129 11.67 17.11 -1.43
N LYS A 130 12.19 17.18 -2.67
CA LYS A 130 13.51 17.79 -2.92
C LYS A 130 13.55 19.27 -2.57
N ALA A 131 12.52 20.03 -2.95
CA ALA A 131 12.42 21.45 -2.64
C ALA A 131 12.33 21.70 -1.13
N VAL A 132 11.46 20.98 -0.42
CA VAL A 132 11.35 21.06 1.05
C VAL A 132 12.65 20.59 1.71
N GLY A 133 13.33 19.59 1.15
CA GLY A 133 14.62 19.11 1.63
C GLY A 133 15.71 20.18 1.66
N LEU A 134 15.63 21.22 0.80
CA LEU A 134 16.56 22.35 0.83
C LEU A 134 16.44 23.18 2.13
N THR A 135 15.29 23.14 2.79
CA THR A 135 15.07 23.80 4.08
C THR A 135 15.67 23.01 5.26
N LYS A 136 16.16 21.79 5.03
CA LYS A 136 16.68 20.87 6.05
C LYS A 136 15.67 20.53 7.17
N THR A 137 14.38 20.56 6.87
CA THR A 137 13.29 20.28 7.83
C THR A 137 12.64 18.90 7.67
N LEU A 138 12.97 18.15 6.61
CA LEU A 138 12.30 16.87 6.32
C LEU A 138 12.68 15.73 7.28
N ARG A 139 13.84 15.79 7.91
CA ARG A 139 14.30 14.78 8.86
C ARG A 139 14.74 15.48 10.14
N VAL A 140 14.35 14.91 11.26
CA VAL A 140 14.82 15.32 12.59
C VAL A 140 16.35 15.17 12.70
N SER A 141 16.96 15.86 13.65
CA SER A 141 18.38 15.69 13.97
C SER A 141 18.70 14.24 14.37
N GLU A 142 19.95 13.79 14.19
CA GLU A 142 20.36 12.43 14.62
C GLU A 142 20.18 12.25 16.14
N GLU A 143 20.40 13.31 16.92
CA GLU A 143 20.14 13.32 18.35
C GLU A 143 18.66 13.13 18.66
N GLY A 144 17.77 13.87 17.98
CA GLY A 144 16.33 13.73 18.14
C GLY A 144 15.79 12.38 17.64
N GLU A 145 16.39 11.78 16.62
CA GLU A 145 16.06 10.43 16.17
C GLU A 145 16.41 9.38 17.24
N ARG A 146 17.52 9.56 17.97
CA ARG A 146 17.94 8.68 19.08
C ARG A 146 17.12 8.89 20.35
N GLU A 147 16.73 10.13 20.63
CA GLU A 147 15.90 10.51 21.79
C GLU A 147 14.44 10.05 21.61
N GLY A 148 13.95 10.04 20.37
CA GLY A 148 12.56 9.79 20.01
C GLY A 148 11.81 11.10 19.77
N ILE A 149 11.07 11.15 18.65
CA ILE A 149 10.46 12.40 18.17
C ILE A 149 9.46 13.01 19.17
N ASP A 150 8.78 12.18 19.97
CA ASP A 150 7.82 12.65 20.99
C ASP A 150 8.51 13.53 22.03
N ILE A 151 9.67 13.12 22.54
CA ILE A 151 10.41 13.89 23.54
C ILE A 151 11.10 15.09 22.86
N HIS A 152 11.73 14.87 21.72
CA HIS A 152 12.53 15.89 21.04
C HIS A 152 11.68 17.08 20.55
N GLU A 153 10.55 16.81 19.90
CA GLU A 153 9.70 17.85 19.29
C GLU A 153 8.53 18.27 20.19
N HIS A 154 8.09 17.41 21.11
CA HIS A 154 6.90 17.66 21.94
C HIS A 154 7.18 17.70 23.45
N GLY A 155 8.43 17.47 23.89
CA GLY A 155 8.86 17.62 25.29
C GLY A 155 8.23 16.63 26.27
N SER A 156 7.55 15.59 25.78
CA SER A 156 6.86 14.62 26.63
C SER A 156 6.78 13.24 25.97
N PRO A 157 6.85 12.15 26.74
CA PRO A 157 6.67 10.79 26.20
C PRO A 157 5.19 10.55 25.82
N ALA A 158 4.96 9.70 24.81
CA ALA A 158 3.60 9.30 24.42
C ALA A 158 2.81 8.59 25.53
N TYR A 159 3.50 7.95 26.48
CA TYR A 159 2.91 7.21 27.59
C TYR A 159 3.38 7.75 28.94
N HIS A 160 2.52 7.66 29.95
CA HIS A 160 2.84 8.11 31.30
C HIS A 160 4.07 7.35 31.85
N PRO A 161 5.01 8.03 32.54
CA PRO A 161 6.28 7.44 33.00
C PRO A 161 6.14 6.11 33.77
N GLU A 162 5.05 5.94 34.53
CA GLU A 162 4.80 4.73 35.32
C GLU A 162 4.72 3.44 34.48
N ALA A 163 4.24 3.52 33.24
CA ALA A 163 4.17 2.37 32.34
C ALA A 163 5.49 2.14 31.57
N ALA A 164 6.29 3.17 31.35
CA ALA A 164 7.51 3.12 30.54
C ALA A 164 8.77 2.76 31.34
N TYR A 165 8.86 3.13 32.62
CA TYR A 165 10.07 2.96 33.44
C TYR A 165 10.06 1.72 34.35
N MET A 166 8.93 1.04 34.51
CA MET A 166 8.80 -0.02 35.52
C MET A 166 9.41 -1.38 35.10
N GLY A 167 9.90 -1.54 33.87
CA GLY A 167 10.53 -2.79 33.40
C GLY A 167 9.63 -4.05 33.49
N LYS A 168 8.39 -3.88 33.95
CA LYS A 168 7.34 -4.88 33.92
C LYS A 168 6.72 -4.78 32.55
N GLY A 169 7.30 -5.54 31.62
CA GLY A 169 6.64 -5.84 30.36
C GLY A 169 5.20 -6.29 30.64
N LEU A 170 4.32 -6.01 29.68
CA LEU A 170 3.02 -6.67 29.61
C LEU A 170 3.18 -8.20 29.80
#